data_AF-A0A7K4CI50-F1
#
_entry.id   AF-A0A7K4CI50-F1
#
_cell.length_a   1.000
_cell.length_b   1.000
_cell.length_c   1.000
_cell.angle_alpha   90.00
_cell.angle_beta   90.00
_cell.angle_gamma   90.00
#
_symmetry.space_group_name_H-M   'P 1'
#
loop_
_entity.id
_entity.type
_entity.pdbx_description
1 polymer ?
#
loop_
_entity_poly.entity_id
_entity_poly.type
_entity_poly.pdbx_seq_one_letter_code
_entity_poly.pdbx_strand_id
1 'polypeptide(L)'
;MEIGRRLETLRDLQKIVPEAGLTHPEDVAEEMNDLISEEFEPYFSGNAALHLSATCQRCGRCCNEERTIAISFEDCRTIAGYLGISLKRFMMKYTRPHELARSVVGNARMVRKERDGSCPFYNPDLPGCEIHPVKPQVCSAAYYLSKMNLLLCEETRRFSTFAQCPSDVDLRARMRDFIIKLRNDPEVKSELARIFQSSKPEIRLFHQLLRLKGFDIYFGRDKAMPLVKMLGLKRMPEDEELRPAAFLYAAVLLEAQEAF
;
A
#
# COMPACT_ATOMS: atom_id res chain seq x y z
N MET A 1 4.20 21.21 -17.78
CA MET A 1 5.60 20.78 -17.48
C MET A 1 5.74 19.75 -16.35
N GLU A 2 4.90 19.75 -15.31
CA GLU A 2 4.99 18.75 -14.22
C GLU A 2 4.21 17.46 -14.52
N ILE A 3 3.03 17.58 -15.12
CA ILE A 3 2.17 16.44 -15.49
C ILE A 3 2.80 15.57 -16.57
N GLY A 4 3.31 16.18 -17.65
CA GLY A 4 4.00 15.45 -18.73
C GLY A 4 5.15 14.59 -18.21
N ARG A 5 6.01 15.13 -17.32
CA ARG A 5 7.10 14.38 -16.68
C ARG A 5 6.60 13.22 -15.82
N ARG A 6 5.50 13.40 -15.08
CA ARG A 6 4.88 12.33 -14.27
C ARG A 6 4.18 11.27 -15.14
N LEU A 7 3.73 11.62 -16.34
CA LEU A 7 3.17 10.66 -17.30
C LEU A 7 4.27 9.93 -18.09
N GLU A 8 5.42 10.57 -18.33
CA GLU A 8 6.57 9.93 -18.97
C GLU A 8 7.04 8.69 -18.18
N THR A 9 6.91 8.70 -16.84
CA THR A 9 7.26 7.54 -16.00
C THR A 9 6.37 6.32 -16.25
N LEU A 10 5.17 6.48 -16.82
CA LEU A 10 4.35 5.34 -17.24
C LEU A 10 5.03 4.51 -18.33
N ARG A 11 5.78 5.17 -19.21
CA ARG A 11 6.57 4.48 -20.24
C ARG A 11 7.76 3.76 -19.61
N ASP A 12 8.33 4.29 -18.53
CA ASP A 12 9.42 3.64 -17.80
C ASP A 12 8.98 2.35 -17.12
N LEU A 13 7.70 2.18 -16.80
CA LEU A 13 7.20 0.90 -16.27
C LEU A 13 7.40 -0.25 -17.26
N GLN A 14 7.49 0.00 -18.57
CA GLN A 14 7.84 -1.05 -19.54
C GLN A 14 9.20 -1.70 -19.24
N LYS A 15 10.13 -0.98 -18.58
CA LYS A 15 11.47 -1.50 -18.25
C LYS A 15 11.44 -2.63 -17.23
N ILE A 16 10.35 -2.77 -16.45
CA ILE A 16 10.22 -3.86 -15.48
C ILE A 16 9.57 -5.11 -16.09
N VAL A 17 8.92 -4.95 -17.24
CA VAL A 17 8.30 -6.02 -18.00
C VAL A 17 9.38 -6.76 -18.80
N PRO A 18 9.36 -8.10 -18.86
CA PRO A 18 10.26 -8.86 -19.73
C PRO A 18 10.08 -8.48 -21.20
N GLU A 19 11.12 -8.63 -22.02
CA GLU A 19 11.03 -8.39 -23.47
C GLU A 19 9.96 -9.24 -24.16
N ALA A 20 9.72 -10.46 -23.64
CA ALA A 20 8.67 -11.37 -24.11
C ALA A 20 7.25 -10.94 -23.70
N GLY A 21 7.10 -9.84 -22.94
CA GLY A 21 5.84 -9.41 -22.36
C GLY A 21 5.51 -10.12 -21.04
N LEU A 22 4.31 -9.83 -20.52
CA LEU A 22 3.76 -10.52 -19.36
C LEU A 22 3.17 -11.87 -19.78
N THR A 23 3.38 -12.90 -18.97
CA THR A 23 3.00 -14.27 -19.35
C THR A 23 1.52 -14.56 -19.12
N HIS A 24 1.00 -14.32 -17.91
CA HIS A 24 -0.35 -14.68 -17.49
C HIS A 24 -1.10 -13.51 -16.84
N PRO A 25 -1.30 -12.38 -17.56
CA PRO A 25 -1.87 -11.18 -16.96
C PRO A 25 -3.33 -11.34 -16.50
N GLU A 26 -4.14 -12.12 -17.23
CA GLU A 26 -5.55 -12.34 -16.91
C GLU A 26 -5.72 -13.33 -15.75
N ASP A 27 -4.97 -14.43 -15.73
CA ASP A 27 -4.97 -15.40 -14.62
C ASP A 27 -4.59 -14.73 -13.29
N VAL A 28 -3.60 -13.83 -13.33
CA VAL A 28 -3.19 -13.05 -12.14
C VAL A 28 -4.27 -12.08 -11.70
N ALA A 29 -5.05 -11.52 -12.64
CA ALA A 29 -6.17 -10.66 -12.28
C ALA A 29 -7.30 -11.46 -11.61
N GLU A 30 -7.57 -12.68 -12.09
CA GLU A 30 -8.53 -13.62 -11.50
C GLU A 30 -8.13 -14.02 -10.06
N GLU A 31 -6.87 -14.41 -9.85
CA GLU A 31 -6.34 -14.73 -8.51
C GLU A 31 -6.47 -13.56 -7.51
N MET A 32 -6.31 -12.32 -7.98
CA MET A 32 -6.54 -11.14 -7.15
C MET A 32 -8.03 -10.89 -6.89
N ASN A 33 -8.89 -11.13 -7.89
CA ASN A 33 -10.35 -11.00 -7.78
C ASN A 33 -10.95 -11.97 -6.75
N ASP A 34 -10.40 -13.17 -6.64
CA ASP A 34 -10.82 -14.17 -5.64
C ASP A 34 -10.64 -13.71 -4.19
N LEU A 35 -9.70 -12.78 -3.96
CA LEU A 35 -9.38 -12.26 -2.64
C LEU A 35 -9.91 -10.84 -2.40
N ILE A 36 -10.11 -10.07 -3.47
CA ILE A 36 -10.65 -8.71 -3.45
C ILE A 36 -11.68 -8.61 -4.57
N SER A 37 -12.96 -8.63 -4.19
CA SER A 37 -14.07 -8.47 -5.14
C SER A 37 -13.90 -7.19 -5.97
N GLU A 38 -14.30 -7.27 -7.24
CA GLU A 38 -14.21 -6.16 -8.20
C GLU A 38 -14.95 -4.90 -7.74
N GLU A 39 -15.98 -5.03 -6.89
CA GLU A 39 -16.69 -3.90 -6.29
C GLU A 39 -15.79 -2.99 -5.44
N PHE A 40 -14.70 -3.55 -4.88
CA PHE A 40 -13.72 -2.79 -4.10
C PHE A 40 -12.64 -2.14 -4.97
N GLU A 41 -12.49 -2.52 -6.24
CA GLU A 41 -11.34 -2.14 -7.08
C GLU A 41 -11.05 -0.62 -7.16
N PRO A 42 -12.05 0.29 -7.32
CA PRO A 42 -11.75 1.73 -7.31
C PRO A 42 -11.17 2.18 -5.96
N TYR A 43 -11.59 1.57 -4.85
CA TYR A 43 -11.07 1.88 -3.52
C TYR A 43 -9.76 1.18 -3.22
N PHE A 44 -9.57 -0.06 -3.68
CA PHE A 44 -8.35 -0.82 -3.45
C PHE A 44 -7.16 -0.18 -4.16
N SER A 45 -7.26 -0.01 -5.48
CA SER A 45 -6.21 0.61 -6.29
C SER A 45 -6.04 2.10 -5.96
N GLY A 46 -7.14 2.81 -5.66
CA GLY A 46 -7.07 4.20 -5.21
C GLY A 46 -6.36 4.36 -3.85
N ASN A 47 -6.65 3.49 -2.87
CA ASN A 47 -5.95 3.50 -1.59
C ASN A 47 -4.49 3.04 -1.72
N ALA A 48 -4.17 2.11 -2.62
CA ALA A 48 -2.78 1.78 -2.94
C ALA A 48 -2.04 3.01 -3.51
N ALA A 49 -2.68 3.78 -4.39
CA ALA A 49 -2.09 5.00 -4.93
C ALA A 49 -1.88 6.09 -3.87
N LEU A 50 -2.84 6.26 -2.94
CA LEU A 50 -2.69 7.14 -1.79
C LEU A 50 -1.56 6.68 -0.87
N HIS A 51 -1.47 5.37 -0.62
CA HIS A 51 -0.40 4.78 0.18
C HIS A 51 0.98 5.10 -0.40
N LEU A 52 1.19 4.85 -1.69
CA LEU A 52 2.46 5.13 -2.37
C LEU A 52 2.82 6.62 -2.41
N SER A 53 1.82 7.49 -2.31
CA SER A 53 1.96 8.95 -2.31
C SER A 53 2.20 9.55 -0.93
N ALA A 54 1.97 8.78 0.14
CA ALA A 54 2.23 9.15 1.52
C ALA A 54 3.58 8.58 1.99
N THR A 55 4.37 9.39 2.68
CA THR A 55 5.60 8.91 3.33
C THR A 55 5.43 8.95 4.84
N CYS A 56 5.55 7.80 5.50
CA CYS A 56 5.46 7.72 6.96
C CYS A 56 6.51 8.64 7.60
N GLN A 57 6.06 9.67 8.32
CA GLN A 57 6.95 10.60 9.05
C GLN A 57 7.43 10.05 10.39
N ARG A 58 7.14 8.75 10.65
CA ARG A 58 7.47 8.03 11.88
C ARG A 58 7.07 8.78 13.15
N CYS A 59 5.89 9.39 13.16
CA CYS A 59 5.38 10.18 14.28
C CYS A 59 5.12 9.40 15.58
N GLY A 60 5.28 8.06 15.58
CA GLY A 60 5.08 7.22 16.75
C GLY A 60 3.62 6.93 17.11
N ARG A 61 2.65 7.66 16.54
CA ARG A 61 1.22 7.54 16.90
C ARG A 61 0.71 6.10 16.80
N CYS A 62 0.80 5.47 15.62
CA CYS A 62 0.35 4.09 15.44
C CYS A 62 1.12 3.10 16.35
N CYS A 63 2.40 3.37 16.64
CA CYS A 63 3.19 2.52 17.54
C CYS A 63 2.69 2.60 18.98
N ASN A 64 2.18 3.77 19.40
CA ASN A 64 1.64 4.00 20.74
C ASN A 64 0.18 3.52 20.86
N GLU A 65 -0.66 3.82 19.86
CA GLU A 65 -2.10 3.61 19.93
C GLU A 65 -2.55 2.20 19.52
N GLU A 66 -1.87 1.54 18.57
CA GLU A 66 -2.33 0.24 18.06
C GLU A 66 -2.18 -0.85 19.13
N ARG A 67 -3.29 -1.45 19.54
CA ARG A 67 -3.31 -2.45 20.62
C ARG A 67 -3.00 -3.85 20.12
N THR A 68 -3.35 -4.14 18.87
CA THR A 68 -3.31 -5.49 18.31
C THR A 68 -2.58 -5.49 16.98
N ILE A 69 -1.38 -6.09 16.98
CA ILE A 69 -0.60 -6.27 15.76
C ILE A 69 -0.41 -7.77 15.55
N ALA A 70 -1.16 -8.33 14.61
CA ALA A 70 -0.92 -9.68 14.10
C ALA A 70 0.24 -9.64 13.10
N ILE A 71 1.19 -10.54 13.24
CA ILE A 71 2.34 -10.69 12.35
C ILE A 71 2.43 -12.12 11.85
N SER A 72 2.76 -12.27 10.57
CA SER A 72 2.99 -13.58 9.96
C SER A 72 4.31 -14.18 10.44
N PHE A 73 4.53 -15.45 10.10
CA PHE A 73 5.81 -16.10 10.34
C PHE A 73 6.94 -15.50 9.46
N GLU A 74 6.60 -15.02 8.27
CA GLU A 74 7.50 -14.29 7.36
C GLU A 74 7.96 -12.97 7.99
N ASP A 75 7.02 -12.19 8.53
CA ASP A 75 7.32 -10.95 9.24
C ASP A 75 8.28 -11.23 10.41
N CYS A 76 7.99 -12.28 11.20
CA CYS A 76 8.86 -12.67 12.31
C CYS A 76 10.30 -12.95 11.85
N ARG A 77 10.48 -13.66 10.74
CA ARG A 77 11.81 -13.99 10.20
C ARG A 77 12.52 -12.75 9.68
N THR A 78 11.81 -11.90 8.93
CA THR A 78 12.37 -10.67 8.36
C THR A 78 12.82 -9.71 9.46
N ILE A 79 11.97 -9.49 10.46
CA ILE A 79 12.28 -8.60 11.59
C ILE A 79 13.43 -9.18 12.44
N ALA A 80 13.42 -10.50 12.71
CA ALA A 80 14.51 -11.14 13.46
C ALA A 80 15.87 -10.98 12.75
N GLY A 81 15.90 -11.18 11.43
CA GLY A 81 17.09 -10.98 10.61
C GLY A 81 17.60 -9.54 10.67
N TYR A 82 16.70 -8.56 10.55
CA TYR A 82 17.04 -7.14 10.66
C TYR A 82 17.61 -6.78 12.05
N LEU A 83 17.06 -7.35 13.12
CA LEU A 83 17.53 -7.15 14.49
C LEU A 83 18.80 -7.95 14.84
N GLY A 84 19.31 -8.78 13.93
CA GLY A 84 20.49 -9.61 14.17
C GLY A 84 20.28 -10.68 15.26
N ILE A 85 19.04 -11.14 15.47
CA ILE A 85 18.72 -12.19 16.45
C ILE A 85 18.10 -13.41 15.79
N SER A 86 18.19 -14.57 16.44
CA SER A 86 17.53 -15.78 15.93
C SER A 86 16.01 -15.64 15.96
N LEU A 87 15.33 -16.30 15.00
CA LEU A 87 13.87 -16.34 14.95
C LEU A 87 13.26 -16.86 16.26
N LYS A 88 13.86 -17.90 16.86
CA LYS A 88 13.44 -18.42 18.17
C LYS A 88 13.49 -17.34 19.26
N ARG A 89 14.60 -16.58 19.34
CA ARG A 89 14.76 -15.47 20.31
C ARG A 89 13.74 -14.36 20.04
N PHE A 90 13.51 -14.02 18.77
CA PHE A 90 12.51 -13.04 18.38
C PHE A 90 11.11 -13.46 18.83
N MET A 91 10.68 -14.68 18.50
CA MET A 91 9.35 -15.18 18.85
C MET A 91 9.15 -15.24 20.37
N MET A 92 10.16 -15.66 21.13
CA MET A 92 10.09 -15.67 22.59
C MET A 92 9.96 -14.26 23.19
N LYS A 93 10.77 -13.32 22.72
CA LYS A 93 10.86 -11.96 23.29
C LYS A 93 9.70 -11.05 22.84
N TYR A 94 9.39 -11.03 21.54
CA TYR A 94 8.55 -10.01 20.92
C TYR A 94 7.16 -10.48 20.54
N THR A 95 6.83 -11.77 20.70
CA THR A 95 5.53 -12.30 20.26
C THR A 95 4.84 -13.14 21.32
N ARG A 96 3.54 -13.29 21.17
CA ARG A 96 2.68 -14.22 21.92
C ARG A 96 1.78 -15.00 20.95
N PRO A 97 1.21 -16.15 21.36
CA PRO A 97 0.23 -16.85 20.54
C PRO A 97 -0.92 -15.95 20.09
N HIS A 98 -1.47 -16.24 18.92
CA HIS A 98 -2.67 -15.56 18.43
C HIS A 98 -3.88 -15.90 19.31
N GLU A 99 -4.82 -14.95 19.43
CA GLU A 99 -6.03 -15.11 20.23
C GLU A 99 -7.05 -16.03 19.54
N LEU A 100 -7.13 -15.94 18.21
CA LEU A 100 -7.87 -16.88 17.36
C LEU A 100 -7.14 -18.21 17.16
N ALA A 101 -7.92 -19.26 16.89
CA ALA A 101 -7.44 -20.61 16.65
C ALA A 101 -6.52 -20.71 15.42
N ARG A 102 -5.54 -21.64 15.48
CA ARG A 102 -4.58 -21.89 14.40
C ARG A 102 -5.23 -22.25 13.06
N SER A 103 -6.38 -22.90 13.08
CA SER A 103 -7.15 -23.23 11.86
C SER A 103 -7.63 -21.99 11.11
N VAL A 104 -7.77 -20.84 11.79
CA VAL A 104 -8.23 -19.58 11.22
C VAL A 104 -7.06 -18.71 10.76
N VAL A 105 -6.00 -18.62 11.58
CA VAL A 105 -4.91 -17.66 11.36
C VAL A 105 -3.57 -18.29 10.98
N GLY A 106 -3.55 -19.60 10.80
CA GLY A 106 -2.33 -20.35 10.48
C GLY A 106 -1.25 -20.14 11.55
N ASN A 107 -0.05 -19.76 11.09
CA ASN A 107 1.11 -19.54 11.97
C ASN A 107 1.28 -18.07 12.41
N ALA A 108 0.27 -17.23 12.20
CA ALA A 108 0.30 -15.85 12.66
C ALA A 108 0.41 -15.78 14.19
N ARG A 109 1.01 -14.70 14.67
CA ARG A 109 1.24 -14.43 16.10
C ARG A 109 0.92 -12.99 16.41
N MET A 110 0.66 -12.68 17.67
CA MET A 110 0.51 -11.29 18.10
C MET A 110 1.86 -10.74 18.56
N VAL A 111 2.13 -9.48 18.23
CA VAL A 111 3.19 -8.73 18.90
C VAL A 111 2.87 -8.68 20.40
N ARG A 112 3.88 -8.96 21.22
CA ARG A 112 3.80 -8.85 22.67
C ARG A 112 3.93 -7.38 23.04
N LYS A 113 2.87 -6.84 23.63
CA LYS A 113 2.84 -5.50 24.22
C LYS A 113 2.56 -5.62 25.71
N GLU A 114 3.17 -4.76 26.51
CA GLU A 114 2.77 -4.57 27.90
C GLU A 114 1.36 -3.97 27.95
N ARG A 115 0.65 -4.15 29.07
CA ARG A 115 -0.69 -3.59 29.25
C ARG A 115 -0.64 -2.07 29.09
N ASP A 116 -1.38 -1.55 28.11
CA ASP A 116 -1.41 -0.13 27.73
C ASP A 116 -0.05 0.47 27.33
N GLY A 117 0.95 -0.39 27.04
CA GLY A 117 2.28 0.02 26.60
C GLY A 117 2.37 0.26 25.09
N SER A 118 3.40 1.02 24.68
CA SER A 118 3.77 1.19 23.28
C SER A 118 4.19 -0.13 22.62
N CYS A 119 4.21 -0.15 21.29
CA CYS A 119 4.82 -1.22 20.52
C CYS A 119 6.27 -1.45 21.01
N PRO A 120 6.75 -2.70 21.17
CA PRO A 120 8.12 -2.97 21.63
C PRO A 120 9.22 -2.52 20.65
N PHE A 121 8.84 -2.10 19.44
CA PHE A 121 9.73 -1.51 18.44
C PHE A 121 9.57 0.02 18.35
N TYR A 122 8.82 0.64 19.26
CA TYR A 122 8.80 2.09 19.40
C TYR A 122 10.07 2.54 20.11
N ASN A 123 10.79 3.49 19.51
CA ASN A 123 11.93 4.13 20.13
C ASN A 123 11.62 5.62 20.32
N PRO A 124 11.65 6.13 21.57
CA PRO A 124 11.39 7.54 21.85
C PRO A 124 12.53 8.48 21.46
N ASP A 125 13.76 7.96 21.33
CA ASP A 125 14.97 8.69 20.94
C ASP A 125 15.10 8.81 19.41
N LEU A 126 14.26 8.08 18.67
CA LEU A 126 14.03 8.26 17.24
C LEU A 126 12.62 8.82 17.05
N PRO A 127 12.33 9.48 15.91
CA PRO A 127 10.94 9.56 15.48
C PRO A 127 10.51 8.13 15.15
N GLY A 128 9.93 7.41 16.10
CA GLY A 128 9.08 6.23 15.89
C GLY A 128 9.76 4.85 15.78
N CYS A 129 9.34 4.08 14.77
CA CYS A 129 9.54 2.63 14.69
C CYS A 129 11.00 2.24 14.38
N GLU A 130 11.66 1.45 15.23
CA GLU A 130 13.04 0.95 15.03
C GLU A 130 13.16 0.02 13.83
N ILE A 131 12.11 -0.76 13.58
CA ILE A 131 12.04 -1.74 12.50
C ILE A 131 11.40 -1.13 11.25
N HIS A 132 11.42 0.21 11.08
CA HIS A 132 10.77 0.90 9.97
C HIS A 132 11.06 0.30 8.58
N PRO A 133 12.31 -0.08 8.25
CA PRO A 133 12.64 -0.69 6.94
C PRO A 133 12.02 -2.07 6.71
N VAL A 134 11.65 -2.78 7.79
CA VAL A 134 11.10 -4.14 7.76
C VAL A 134 9.78 -4.23 8.54
N LYS A 135 8.98 -3.17 8.50
CA LYS A 135 7.68 -3.14 9.19
C LYS A 135 6.83 -4.32 8.71
N PRO A 136 6.11 -4.98 9.64
CA PRO A 136 5.25 -6.09 9.26
C PRO A 136 4.12 -5.60 8.34
N GLN A 137 3.58 -6.52 7.54
CA GLN A 137 2.50 -6.26 6.59
C GLN A 137 1.38 -5.39 7.18
N VAL A 138 0.85 -5.75 8.34
CA VAL A 138 -0.24 -5.02 9.01
C VAL A 138 0.13 -3.57 9.30
N CYS A 139 1.37 -3.29 9.70
CA CYS A 139 1.83 -1.92 9.96
C CYS A 139 2.03 -1.12 8.66
N SER A 140 2.38 -1.78 7.56
CA SER A 140 2.43 -1.15 6.23
C SER A 140 1.01 -0.81 5.75
N ALA A 141 0.05 -1.72 5.93
CA ALA A 141 -1.33 -1.53 5.50
C ALA A 141 -2.16 -0.57 6.37
N ALA A 142 -1.75 -0.32 7.62
CA ALA A 142 -2.56 0.25 8.72
C ALA A 142 -3.48 1.45 8.41
N TYR A 143 -3.17 2.29 7.43
CA TYR A 143 -4.02 3.42 7.03
C TYR A 143 -4.86 3.09 5.80
N TYR A 144 -4.38 3.44 4.61
CA TYR A 144 -5.14 3.34 3.37
C TYR A 144 -5.56 1.91 3.01
N LEU A 145 -4.78 0.90 3.39
CA LEU A 145 -5.04 -0.49 3.01
C LEU A 145 -5.39 -1.36 4.22
N SER A 146 -5.90 -0.79 5.31
CA SER A 146 -6.46 -1.64 6.38
C SER A 146 -7.80 -2.21 5.91
N LYS A 147 -8.14 -3.44 6.33
CA LYS A 147 -9.43 -4.07 6.01
C LYS A 147 -10.60 -3.16 6.39
N MET A 148 -10.55 -2.57 7.58
CA MET A 148 -11.60 -1.65 8.05
C MET A 148 -11.71 -0.40 7.16
N ASN A 149 -10.58 0.12 6.67
CA ASN A 149 -10.60 1.26 5.77
C ASN A 149 -11.24 0.94 4.42
N LEU A 150 -10.90 -0.21 3.82
CA LEU A 150 -11.49 -0.63 2.55
C LEU A 150 -13.00 -0.84 2.65
N LEU A 151 -13.47 -1.45 3.75
CA LEU A 151 -14.91 -1.60 4.03
C LEU A 151 -15.59 -0.23 4.16
N LEU A 152 -15.00 0.70 4.91
CA LEU A 152 -15.56 2.05 5.06
C LEU A 152 -15.58 2.81 3.72
N CYS A 153 -14.56 2.65 2.88
CA CYS A 153 -14.51 3.31 1.58
C CYS A 153 -15.61 2.80 0.64
N GLU A 154 -15.88 1.50 0.65
CA GLU A 154 -16.95 0.89 -0.14
C GLU A 154 -18.32 1.38 0.35
N GLU A 155 -18.57 1.30 1.67
CA GLU A 155 -19.83 1.69 2.28
C GLU A 155 -20.15 3.18 2.06
N THR A 156 -19.17 4.05 2.27
CA THR A 156 -19.34 5.52 2.15
C THR A 156 -19.14 6.05 0.74
N ARG A 157 -18.66 5.19 -0.16
CA ARG A 157 -18.20 5.52 -1.51
C ARG A 157 -17.17 6.65 -1.58
N ARG A 158 -16.31 6.77 -0.55
CA ARG A 158 -15.34 7.85 -0.38
C ARG A 158 -14.03 7.37 0.20
N PHE A 159 -12.91 7.96 -0.23
CA PHE A 159 -11.61 7.68 0.41
C PHE A 159 -11.55 8.29 1.82
N SER A 160 -11.25 7.47 2.83
CA SER A 160 -11.08 7.95 4.21
C SER A 160 -9.94 8.96 4.35
N THR A 161 -10.05 9.81 5.36
CA THR A 161 -8.99 10.73 5.79
C THR A 161 -8.51 10.34 7.18
N PHE A 162 -7.24 10.63 7.47
CA PHE A 162 -6.57 10.26 8.70
C PHE A 162 -5.96 11.53 9.31
N ALA A 163 -6.80 12.47 9.76
CA ALA A 163 -6.39 13.79 10.26
C ALA A 163 -5.36 13.74 11.42
N GLN A 164 -5.27 12.62 12.13
CA GLN A 164 -4.31 12.41 13.22
C GLN A 164 -2.94 11.90 12.74
N CYS A 165 -2.81 11.54 11.46
CA CYS A 165 -1.57 11.08 10.83
C CYS A 165 -0.92 12.25 10.07
N PRO A 166 0.25 12.75 10.50
CA PRO A 166 0.94 13.84 9.81
C PRO A 166 1.24 13.56 8.32
N SER A 167 1.48 12.29 7.97
CA SER A 167 1.69 11.86 6.60
C SER A 167 0.45 12.00 5.71
N ASP A 168 -0.75 11.73 6.24
CA ASP A 168 -1.99 11.97 5.49
C ASP A 168 -2.27 13.47 5.41
N VAL A 169 -2.07 14.22 6.49
CA VAL A 169 -2.23 15.70 6.47
C VAL A 169 -1.37 16.35 5.37
N ASP A 170 -0.09 15.99 5.31
CA ASP A 170 0.82 16.47 4.26
C ASP A 170 0.38 16.02 2.85
N LEU A 171 0.04 14.73 2.68
CA LEU A 171 -0.44 14.23 1.39
C LEU A 171 -1.68 14.98 0.92
N ARG A 172 -2.66 15.18 1.82
CA ARG A 172 -3.93 15.84 1.53
C ARG A 172 -3.73 17.31 1.16
N ALA A 173 -2.78 18.00 1.80
CA ALA A 173 -2.41 19.36 1.42
C ALA A 173 -1.83 19.39 -0.01
N ARG A 174 -0.86 18.51 -0.32
CA ARG A 174 -0.28 18.41 -1.67
C ARG A 174 -1.30 18.04 -2.74
N MET A 175 -2.21 17.12 -2.44
CA MET A 175 -3.30 16.72 -3.35
C MET A 175 -4.26 17.87 -3.59
N ARG A 176 -4.69 18.59 -2.54
CA ARG A 176 -5.55 19.77 -2.66
C ARG A 176 -4.93 20.84 -3.56
N ASP A 177 -3.68 21.20 -3.32
CA ASP A 177 -2.98 22.22 -4.12
C ASP A 177 -2.88 21.83 -5.59
N PHE A 178 -2.64 20.53 -5.86
CA PHE A 178 -2.60 20.01 -7.22
C PHE A 178 -3.98 20.00 -7.88
N ILE A 179 -5.01 19.56 -7.16
CA ILE A 179 -6.40 19.52 -7.65
C ILE A 179 -6.93 20.93 -7.95
N ILE A 180 -6.61 21.95 -7.13
CA ILE A 180 -6.94 23.35 -7.43
C ILE A 180 -6.33 23.78 -8.77
N LYS A 181 -5.06 23.43 -9.02
CA LYS A 181 -4.42 23.71 -10.31
C LYS A 181 -5.11 22.97 -11.47
N LEU A 182 -5.53 21.72 -11.27
CA LEU A 182 -6.30 20.97 -12.28
C LEU A 182 -7.67 21.61 -12.56
N ARG A 183 -8.39 22.09 -11.54
CA ARG A 183 -9.68 22.77 -11.71
C ARG A 183 -9.55 24.05 -12.54
N ASN A 184 -8.41 24.73 -12.45
CA ASN A 184 -8.09 25.93 -13.24
C ASN A 184 -7.68 25.62 -14.70
N ASP A 185 -7.50 24.36 -15.06
CA ASP A 185 -7.16 23.90 -16.42
C ASP A 185 -8.08 22.73 -16.84
N PRO A 186 -9.32 23.02 -17.30
CA PRO A 186 -10.32 21.99 -17.62
C PRO A 186 -9.89 21.04 -18.74
N GLU A 187 -9.04 21.51 -19.66
CA GLU A 187 -8.51 20.68 -20.76
C GLU A 187 -7.59 19.61 -20.19
N VAL A 188 -6.60 20.00 -19.38
CA VAL A 188 -5.68 19.08 -18.73
C VAL A 188 -6.40 18.15 -17.76
N LYS A 189 -7.38 18.65 -17.01
CA LYS A 189 -8.23 17.82 -16.13
C LYS A 189 -8.94 16.72 -16.92
N SER A 190 -9.57 17.09 -18.03
CA SER A 190 -10.31 16.14 -18.89
C SER A 190 -9.38 15.15 -19.58
N GLU A 191 -8.19 15.60 -19.98
CA GLU A 191 -7.16 14.75 -20.57
C GLU A 191 -6.65 13.71 -19.56
N LEU A 192 -6.32 14.12 -18.34
CA LEU A 192 -5.86 13.19 -17.29
C LEU A 192 -6.90 12.12 -16.94
N ALA A 193 -8.16 12.52 -16.77
CA ALA A 193 -9.24 11.58 -16.54
C ALA A 193 -9.35 10.56 -17.69
N ARG A 194 -9.27 11.02 -18.94
CA ARG A 194 -9.29 10.17 -20.13
C ARG A 194 -8.08 9.23 -20.20
N ILE A 195 -6.90 9.70 -19.82
CA ILE A 195 -5.68 8.87 -19.81
C ILE A 195 -5.86 7.67 -18.88
N PHE A 196 -6.24 7.88 -17.63
CA PHE A 196 -6.38 6.77 -16.65
C PHE A 196 -7.58 5.85 -16.92
N GLN A 197 -8.54 6.29 -17.73
CA GLN A 197 -9.65 5.46 -18.23
C GLN A 197 -9.33 4.78 -19.57
N SER A 198 -8.20 5.12 -20.21
CA SER A 198 -7.89 4.59 -21.54
C SER A 198 -7.39 3.15 -21.50
N SER A 199 -7.66 2.41 -22.57
CA SER A 199 -7.16 1.04 -22.76
C SER A 199 -5.73 0.99 -23.32
N LYS A 200 -4.96 2.08 -23.24
CA LYS A 200 -3.58 2.13 -23.73
C LYS A 200 -2.70 1.12 -22.99
N PRO A 201 -1.76 0.43 -23.66
CA PRO A 201 -0.95 -0.61 -23.02
C PRO A 201 -0.22 -0.15 -21.75
N GLU A 202 0.36 1.05 -21.76
CA GLU A 202 1.08 1.63 -20.62
C GLU A 202 0.15 1.91 -19.42
N ILE A 203 -1.12 2.22 -19.66
CA ILE A 203 -2.12 2.48 -18.62
C ILE A 203 -2.64 1.16 -18.05
N ARG A 204 -2.91 0.16 -18.91
CA ARG A 204 -3.25 -1.19 -18.45
C ARG A 204 -2.14 -1.77 -17.57
N LEU A 205 -0.88 -1.61 -18.00
CA LEU A 205 0.29 -2.04 -17.24
C LEU A 205 0.36 -1.32 -15.89
N PHE A 206 0.18 0.01 -15.86
CA PHE A 206 0.17 0.77 -14.62
C PHE A 206 -0.90 0.26 -13.64
N HIS A 207 -2.14 0.07 -14.09
CA HIS A 207 -3.22 -0.44 -13.22
C HIS A 207 -2.91 -1.83 -12.67
N GLN A 208 -2.39 -2.73 -13.52
CA GLN A 208 -2.02 -4.07 -13.09
C GLN A 208 -0.90 -4.06 -12.04
N LEU A 209 0.14 -3.25 -12.26
CA LEU A 209 1.27 -3.13 -11.33
C LEU A 209 0.86 -2.43 -10.02
N LEU A 210 0.00 -1.40 -10.11
CA LEU A 210 -0.53 -0.71 -8.94
C LEU A 210 -1.38 -1.65 -8.09
N ARG A 211 -2.26 -2.44 -8.72
CA ARG A 211 -3.09 -3.44 -8.06
C ARG A 211 -2.23 -4.52 -7.39
N LEU A 212 -1.25 -5.06 -8.10
CA LEU A 212 -0.27 -6.01 -7.56
C LEU A 212 0.51 -5.43 -6.36
N LYS A 213 0.87 -4.14 -6.43
CA LYS A 213 1.54 -3.46 -5.33
C LYS A 213 0.61 -3.26 -4.13
N GLY A 214 -0.64 -2.88 -4.36
CA GLY A 214 -1.68 -2.85 -3.33
C GLY A 214 -1.84 -4.23 -2.67
N PHE A 215 -1.78 -5.30 -3.47
CA PHE A 215 -1.88 -6.68 -3.00
C PHE A 215 -0.68 -7.06 -2.12
N ASP A 216 0.55 -6.70 -2.49
CA ASP A 216 1.76 -6.83 -1.65
C ASP A 216 1.60 -6.14 -0.30
N ILE A 217 1.08 -4.91 -0.29
CA ILE A 217 0.89 -4.13 0.93
C ILE A 217 -0.22 -4.74 1.80
N TYR A 218 -1.35 -5.15 1.19
CA TYR A 218 -2.56 -5.60 1.88
C TYR A 218 -2.47 -7.05 2.38
N PHE A 219 -1.94 -7.96 1.56
CA PHE A 219 -1.87 -9.38 1.87
C PHE A 219 -0.49 -9.86 2.29
N GLY A 220 0.55 -9.09 1.96
CA GLY A 220 1.94 -9.44 2.26
C GLY A 220 2.68 -10.01 1.05
N ARG A 221 4.00 -9.95 1.15
CA ARG A 221 4.93 -10.36 0.09
C ARG A 221 4.89 -11.85 -0.22
N ASP A 222 4.60 -12.67 0.79
CA ASP A 222 4.45 -14.12 0.64
C ASP A 222 3.30 -14.49 -0.32
N LYS A 223 2.19 -13.73 -0.27
CA LYS A 223 1.06 -13.89 -1.19
C LYS A 223 1.27 -13.21 -2.54
N ALA A 224 1.99 -12.09 -2.59
CA ALA A 224 2.19 -11.34 -3.82
C ALA A 224 3.28 -11.91 -4.74
N MET A 225 4.36 -12.48 -4.18
CA MET A 225 5.49 -12.99 -4.99
C MET A 225 5.14 -14.15 -5.94
N PRO A 226 4.23 -15.09 -5.60
CA PRO A 226 3.71 -16.05 -6.57
C PRO A 226 3.11 -15.38 -7.82
N LEU A 227 2.34 -14.31 -7.63
CA LEU A 227 1.72 -13.54 -8.72
C LEU A 227 2.78 -12.80 -9.56
N VAL A 228 3.80 -12.22 -8.92
CA VAL A 228 4.96 -11.63 -9.63
C VAL A 228 5.62 -12.65 -10.56
N LYS A 229 5.84 -13.88 -10.06
CA LYS A 229 6.44 -14.96 -10.86
C LYS A 229 5.51 -15.40 -12.00
N MET A 230 4.22 -15.50 -11.74
CA MET A 230 3.20 -15.87 -12.74
C MET A 230 3.11 -14.82 -13.86
N LEU A 231 3.26 -13.53 -13.54
CA LEU A 231 3.38 -12.46 -14.53
C LEU A 231 4.69 -12.49 -15.33
N GLY A 232 5.68 -13.29 -14.91
CA GLY A 232 7.02 -13.31 -15.49
C GLY A 232 7.89 -12.13 -15.07
N LEU A 233 7.45 -11.32 -14.12
CA LEU A 233 8.22 -10.16 -13.63
C LEU A 233 9.48 -10.61 -12.89
N LYS A 234 10.59 -9.91 -13.11
CA LYS A 234 11.87 -10.19 -12.42
C LYS A 234 11.81 -9.89 -10.92
N ARG A 235 11.00 -8.90 -10.53
CA ARG A 235 10.79 -8.45 -9.15
C ARG A 235 9.46 -7.70 -9.02
N MET A 236 9.04 -7.48 -7.79
CA MET A 236 7.99 -6.52 -7.46
C MET A 236 8.40 -5.11 -7.90
N PRO A 237 7.50 -4.27 -8.44
CA PRO A 237 7.75 -2.84 -8.61
C PRO A 237 8.11 -2.15 -7.29
N GLU A 238 9.13 -1.30 -7.35
CA GLU A 238 9.51 -0.43 -6.25
C GLU A 238 8.51 0.73 -6.14
N ASP A 239 8.34 1.26 -4.92
CA ASP A 239 7.37 2.34 -4.67
C ASP A 239 7.64 3.57 -5.54
N GLU A 240 8.91 3.91 -5.74
CA GLU A 240 9.36 5.05 -6.55
C GLU A 240 8.98 4.94 -8.03
N GLU A 241 8.87 3.72 -8.56
CA GLU A 241 8.52 3.50 -9.96
C GLU A 241 7.05 3.81 -10.22
N LEU A 242 6.19 3.52 -9.25
CA LEU A 242 4.75 3.73 -9.35
C LEU A 242 4.30 5.10 -8.83
N ARG A 243 5.02 5.69 -7.86
CA ARG A 243 4.60 6.89 -7.14
C ARG A 243 4.20 8.08 -8.03
N PRO A 244 4.93 8.44 -9.11
CA PRO A 244 4.58 9.62 -9.90
C PRO A 244 3.21 9.49 -10.57
N ALA A 245 2.92 8.33 -11.17
CA ALA A 245 1.65 8.01 -11.80
C ALA A 245 0.55 7.74 -10.77
N ALA A 246 0.86 7.08 -9.66
CA ALA A 246 -0.03 6.88 -8.54
C ALA A 246 -0.54 8.21 -7.96
N PHE A 247 0.33 9.22 -7.84
CA PHE A 247 -0.08 10.55 -7.39
C PHE A 247 -1.11 11.18 -8.33
N LEU A 248 -0.87 11.13 -9.64
CA LEU A 248 -1.81 11.66 -10.64
C LEU A 248 -3.14 10.89 -10.62
N TYR A 249 -3.08 9.56 -10.53
CA TYR A 249 -4.26 8.71 -10.47
C TYR A 249 -5.10 8.99 -9.23
N ALA A 250 -4.47 9.07 -8.04
CA ALA A 250 -5.16 9.42 -6.81
C ALA A 250 -5.78 10.83 -6.87
N ALA A 251 -5.10 11.81 -7.49
CA ALA A 251 -5.66 13.14 -7.68
C ALA A 251 -6.92 13.13 -8.57
N VAL A 252 -6.91 12.37 -9.67
CA VAL A 252 -8.08 12.20 -10.55
C VAL A 252 -9.25 11.56 -9.79
N LEU A 253 -8.98 10.53 -9.00
CA LEU A 253 -10.02 9.86 -8.20
C LEU A 253 -10.62 10.77 -7.12
N LEU A 254 -9.78 11.53 -6.42
CA LEU A 254 -10.24 12.45 -5.38
C LEU A 254 -11.01 13.65 -5.94
N GLU A 255 -10.56 14.17 -7.09
CA GLU A 255 -11.30 15.22 -7.80
C GLU A 255 -12.68 14.75 -8.25
N ALA A 256 -12.80 13.50 -8.72
CA ALA A 256 -14.09 12.91 -9.10
C ALA A 256 -15.05 12.71 -7.90
N GLN A 257 -14.53 12.61 -6.68
CA GLN A 257 -15.34 12.49 -5.46
C GLN A 257 -15.74 13.85 -4.86
N GLU A 258 -15.32 14.97 -5.47
CA GLU A 258 -15.38 16.30 -4.84
C GLU A 258 -14.79 16.31 -3.43
N ALA A 259 -13.84 15.41 -3.18
CA ALA A 259 -13.05 15.45 -1.96
C ALA A 259 -12.19 16.72 -2.07
N PHE A 260 -12.16 17.54 -1.01
CA PHE A 260 -11.46 18.83 -0.85
C PHE A 260 -12.26 20.11 -1.14
#